data_AF-A0A4Y9YU32-F1
#
_entry.id   AF-A0A4Y9YU32-F1
#
_cell.length_a   1.000
_cell.length_b   1.000
_cell.length_c   1.000
_cell.angle_alpha   90.00
_cell.angle_beta   90.00
_cell.angle_gamma   90.00
#
_symmetry.space_group_name_H-M   'P 1'
#
loop_
_entity.id
_entity.type
_entity.pdbx_description
1 polymer ?
#
loop_
_entity_poly.entity_id
_entity_poly.type
_entity_poly.pdbx_seq_one_letter_code
_entity_poly.pdbx_strand_id
1 'polypeptide(L)'
;PVTQKKDIKRQKDRLEALKKETEEEKTRAKEAARERVLNEFEKGQLGLAATSAITTSGAESSESRGTKRKFNFDATTAEKMAQEAEEAALRQIEREQAEALKNKLPDFWLPSLTPTYTTSGPPSSLKDVKIQTTCRASKPAHPLALKNLIPVEFTMLSAGPSRSGESIPAEGDSKPKREEEQNPMCPSCKKELSNSVRIFLTKPCSHVTCKTCTDTLVRPAKQCVVCDKQLGEKDIVELKREGTGFAGGGLAETTKTGVAFQG
;
A
#
# COMPACT_ATOMS: atom_id res chain seq x y z
N PRO A 1 7.54 20.40 0.31
CA PRO A 1 6.15 20.37 0.83
C PRO A 1 5.05 20.44 -0.26
N VAL A 2 5.24 21.25 -1.32
CA VAL A 2 4.25 21.44 -2.40
C VAL A 2 4.12 20.19 -3.29
N THR A 3 5.23 19.49 -3.54
CA THR A 3 5.29 18.27 -4.36
C THR A 3 4.44 17.13 -3.79
N GLN A 4 4.62 16.81 -2.51
CA GLN A 4 3.84 15.75 -1.84
C GLN A 4 2.32 16.02 -1.87
N LYS A 5 1.89 17.28 -1.72
CA LYS A 5 0.47 17.63 -1.81
C LYS A 5 -0.09 17.44 -3.23
N LYS A 6 0.70 17.78 -4.26
CA LYS A 6 0.34 17.54 -5.67
C LYS A 6 0.24 16.04 -5.98
N ASP A 7 1.17 15.25 -5.46
CA ASP A 7 1.17 13.79 -5.66
C ASP A 7 -0.03 13.12 -4.96
N ILE A 8 -0.34 13.53 -3.72
CA ILE A 8 -1.53 13.07 -3.01
C ILE A 8 -2.80 13.44 -3.78
N LYS A 9 -2.87 14.67 -4.32
CA LYS A 9 -4.01 15.10 -5.16
C LYS A 9 -4.14 14.21 -6.40
N ARG A 10 -3.06 14.02 -7.16
CA ARG A 10 -3.03 13.15 -8.35
C ARG A 10 -3.48 11.72 -8.05
N GLN A 11 -3.07 11.17 -6.90
CA GLN A 11 -3.50 9.84 -6.47
C GLN A 11 -4.99 9.79 -6.10
N LYS A 12 -5.52 10.84 -5.44
CA LYS A 12 -6.96 10.95 -5.15
C LYS A 12 -7.78 11.04 -6.43
N ASP A 13 -7.38 11.90 -7.36
CA ASP A 13 -8.06 12.08 -8.64
C ASP A 13 -8.08 10.77 -9.43
N ARG A 14 -6.98 10.00 -9.41
CA ARG A 14 -6.91 8.66 -10.03
C ARG A 14 -7.84 7.65 -9.37
N LEU A 15 -7.95 7.65 -8.05
CA LEU A 15 -8.88 6.76 -7.33
C LEU A 15 -10.33 7.14 -7.55
N GLU A 16 -10.64 8.43 -7.67
CA GLU A 16 -11.98 8.93 -7.99
C GLU A 16 -12.38 8.55 -9.42
N ALA A 17 -11.48 8.69 -10.39
CA ALA A 17 -11.70 8.25 -11.76
C ALA A 17 -11.99 6.74 -11.83
N LEU A 18 -11.20 5.92 -11.14
CA LEU A 18 -11.44 4.47 -11.06
C LEU A 18 -12.78 4.14 -10.38
N LYS A 19 -13.15 4.87 -9.31
CA LYS A 19 -14.47 4.68 -8.66
C LYS A 19 -15.60 4.99 -9.63
N LYS A 20 -15.52 6.11 -10.34
CA LYS A 20 -16.52 6.51 -11.34
C LYS A 20 -16.64 5.46 -12.45
N GLU A 21 -15.52 4.97 -12.98
CA GLU A 21 -15.52 3.90 -14.00
C GLU A 21 -16.17 2.61 -13.46
N THR A 22 -15.87 2.21 -12.22
CA THR A 22 -16.51 1.03 -11.62
C THR A 22 -18.00 1.23 -11.34
N GLU A 23 -18.45 2.45 -11.07
CA GLU A 23 -19.88 2.77 -10.87
C GLU A 23 -20.62 2.74 -12.22
N GLU A 24 -20.02 3.31 -13.28
CA GLU A 24 -20.54 3.27 -14.65
C GLU A 24 -20.60 1.83 -15.20
N GLU A 25 -19.60 1.00 -14.89
CA GLU A 25 -19.60 -0.42 -15.26
C GLU A 25 -20.70 -1.19 -14.51
N LYS A 26 -20.91 -0.90 -13.22
CA LYS A 26 -22.01 -1.48 -12.44
C LYS A 26 -23.38 -1.07 -12.96
N THR A 27 -23.57 0.18 -13.39
CA THR A 27 -24.85 0.60 -13.99
C THR A 27 -25.07 -0.09 -15.33
N ARG A 28 -24.04 -0.18 -16.18
CA ARG A 28 -24.11 -0.91 -17.45
C ARG A 28 -24.41 -2.40 -17.26
N ALA A 29 -23.81 -3.04 -16.25
CA ALA A 29 -24.08 -4.43 -15.92
C ALA A 29 -25.53 -4.66 -15.45
N LYS A 30 -26.08 -3.73 -14.66
CA LYS A 30 -27.50 -3.76 -14.25
C LYS A 30 -28.46 -3.60 -15.42
N GLU A 31 -28.17 -2.68 -16.34
CA GLU A 31 -28.97 -2.50 -17.56
C GLU A 31 -28.93 -3.76 -18.44
N ALA A 32 -27.74 -4.34 -18.64
CA ALA A 32 -27.59 -5.58 -19.39
C ALA A 32 -28.33 -6.77 -18.73
N ALA A 33 -28.33 -6.85 -17.40
CA ALA A 33 -29.09 -7.88 -16.68
C ALA A 33 -30.60 -7.71 -16.88
N ARG A 34 -31.11 -6.47 -16.80
CA ARG A 34 -32.53 -6.16 -17.06
C ARG A 34 -32.94 -6.50 -18.47
N GLU A 35 -32.13 -6.16 -19.46
CA GLU A 35 -32.38 -6.50 -20.86
C GLU A 35 -32.42 -8.03 -21.07
N ARG A 36 -31.56 -8.78 -20.37
CA ARG A 36 -31.56 -10.24 -20.42
C ARG A 36 -32.86 -10.84 -19.85
N VAL A 37 -33.35 -10.30 -18.73
CA VAL A 37 -34.61 -10.72 -18.12
C VAL A 37 -35.80 -10.40 -19.03
N LEU A 38 -35.84 -9.20 -19.64
CA LEU A 38 -36.90 -8.81 -20.58
C LEU A 38 -36.90 -9.72 -21.82
N ASN A 39 -35.73 -9.99 -22.41
CA ASN A 39 -35.62 -10.88 -23.57
C ASN A 39 -36.06 -12.32 -23.26
N GLU A 40 -35.76 -12.84 -22.07
CA GLU A 40 -36.22 -14.17 -21.63
C GLU A 40 -37.74 -14.20 -21.42
N PHE A 41 -38.30 -13.13 -20.83
CA PHE A 41 -39.73 -12.97 -20.64
C PHE A 41 -40.49 -12.91 -21.98
N GLU A 42 -40.02 -12.11 -22.94
CA GLU A 42 -40.61 -12.00 -24.28
C GLU A 42 -40.56 -13.34 -25.03
N LYS A 43 -39.43 -14.06 -24.97
CA LYS A 43 -39.31 -15.41 -25.53
C LYS A 43 -40.27 -16.39 -24.88
N GLY A 44 -40.45 -16.31 -23.54
CA GLY A 44 -41.42 -17.12 -22.82
C GLY A 44 -42.86 -16.84 -23.25
N GLN A 45 -43.22 -15.57 -23.45
CA GLN A 45 -44.56 -15.17 -23.87
C GLN A 45 -44.87 -15.54 -25.32
N LEU A 46 -43.88 -15.42 -26.23
CA LEU A 46 -43.99 -15.87 -27.63
C LEU A 46 -43.94 -17.40 -27.75
N GLY A 47 -43.24 -18.10 -26.86
CA GLY A 47 -43.18 -19.57 -26.79
C GLY A 47 -44.45 -20.22 -26.23
N LEU A 48 -45.27 -19.48 -25.47
CA LEU A 48 -46.57 -19.91 -24.96
C LEU A 48 -47.66 -20.06 -26.05
N ALA A 49 -47.39 -19.65 -27.29
CA ALA A 49 -48.22 -20.00 -28.45
C ALA A 49 -47.80 -21.35 -29.08
N ALA A 50 -46.67 -21.95 -28.69
CA ALA A 50 -46.14 -23.16 -29.32
C ALA A 50 -46.24 -24.43 -28.46
N THR A 51 -46.06 -24.42 -27.13
CA THR A 51 -46.32 -25.61 -26.29
C THR A 51 -46.54 -25.27 -24.81
N SER A 52 -47.63 -25.79 -24.24
CA SER A 52 -47.86 -25.87 -22.80
C SER A 52 -46.80 -26.76 -22.13
N ALA A 53 -45.79 -26.17 -21.49
CA ALA A 53 -44.93 -26.85 -20.53
C ALA A 53 -44.43 -25.86 -19.48
N ILE A 54 -45.26 -25.62 -18.47
CA ILE A 54 -44.84 -25.00 -17.21
C ILE A 54 -44.04 -26.05 -16.43
N THR A 55 -42.72 -25.94 -16.45
CA THR A 55 -41.85 -26.63 -15.48
C THR A 55 -41.49 -25.64 -14.38
N THR A 56 -42.29 -25.63 -13.30
CA THR A 56 -41.88 -25.10 -12.01
C THR A 56 -40.94 -26.10 -11.35
N SER A 57 -39.65 -25.80 -11.36
CA SER A 57 -38.63 -26.58 -10.65
C SER A 57 -38.67 -26.26 -9.15
N GLY A 58 -39.40 -27.07 -8.39
CA GLY A 58 -39.41 -27.08 -6.92
C GLY A 58 -40.01 -28.39 -6.44
N ALA A 59 -39.18 -29.21 -5.79
CA ALA A 59 -39.43 -30.63 -5.52
C ALA A 59 -40.51 -30.92 -4.46
N GLU A 60 -41.12 -32.10 -4.64
CA GLU A 60 -41.90 -32.93 -3.69
C GLU A 60 -43.32 -32.49 -3.31
N SER A 61 -44.32 -33.07 -3.98
CA SER A 61 -45.30 -33.98 -3.37
C SER A 61 -46.31 -34.48 -4.40
N SER A 62 -46.76 -35.71 -4.16
CA SER A 62 -47.75 -36.45 -4.91
C SER A 62 -49.12 -35.78 -4.98
N GLU A 63 -49.78 -36.04 -6.12
CA GLU A 63 -51.24 -36.12 -6.34
C GLU A 63 -52.09 -34.90 -6.74
N SER A 64 -52.95 -35.24 -7.71
CA SER A 64 -54.30 -34.79 -8.00
C SER A 64 -54.54 -33.41 -8.66
N ARG A 65 -54.87 -33.58 -9.94
CA ARG A 65 -55.54 -32.71 -10.90
C ARG A 65 -56.77 -32.01 -10.31
N GLY A 66 -56.81 -30.68 -10.43
CA GLY A 66 -58.05 -29.91 -10.59
C GLY A 66 -58.69 -29.32 -9.33
N THR A 67 -58.36 -28.08 -9.01
CA THR A 67 -59.29 -27.09 -8.42
C THR A 67 -58.80 -25.70 -8.81
N LYS A 68 -59.64 -24.95 -9.57
CA LYS A 68 -59.37 -23.57 -9.99
C LYS A 68 -59.32 -22.65 -8.77
N ARG A 69 -58.15 -22.50 -8.17
CA ARG A 69 -57.90 -21.45 -7.19
C ARG A 69 -57.83 -20.12 -7.96
N LYS A 70 -58.65 -19.14 -7.56
CA LYS A 70 -58.56 -17.75 -8.04
C LYS A 70 -57.12 -17.29 -7.78
N PHE A 71 -56.35 -17.13 -8.85
CA PHE A 71 -55.03 -16.53 -8.79
C PHE A 71 -55.22 -15.07 -8.41
N ASN A 72 -55.01 -14.74 -7.14
CA ASN A 72 -54.93 -13.36 -6.70
C ASN A 72 -53.51 -12.88 -7.04
N PHE A 73 -53.40 -12.09 -8.11
CA PHE A 73 -52.17 -11.40 -8.46
C PHE A 73 -51.90 -10.34 -7.38
N ASP A 74 -50.85 -10.56 -6.60
CA ASP A 74 -50.36 -9.60 -5.62
C ASP A 74 -49.17 -8.85 -6.22
N ALA A 75 -49.36 -7.55 -6.51
CA ALA A 75 -48.34 -6.71 -7.13
C ALA A 75 -47.00 -6.75 -6.38
N THR A 76 -47.03 -6.92 -5.05
CA THR A 76 -45.81 -6.98 -4.23
C THR A 76 -45.01 -8.27 -4.45
N THR A 77 -45.69 -9.36 -4.82
CA THR A 77 -45.03 -10.64 -5.13
C THR A 77 -44.44 -10.64 -6.54
N ALA A 78 -45.12 -9.98 -7.49
CA ALA A 78 -44.61 -9.77 -8.85
C ALA A 78 -43.33 -8.91 -8.84
N GLU A 79 -43.31 -7.84 -8.04
CA GLU A 79 -42.12 -6.99 -7.86
C GLU A 79 -40.93 -7.76 -7.26
N LYS A 80 -41.17 -8.62 -6.26
CA LYS A 80 -40.11 -9.47 -5.68
C LYS A 80 -39.56 -10.47 -6.68
N MET A 81 -40.42 -11.12 -7.47
CA MET A 81 -39.98 -12.04 -8.52
C MET A 81 -39.16 -11.32 -9.60
N ALA A 82 -39.51 -10.08 -9.94
CA ALA A 82 -38.74 -9.27 -10.89
C ALA A 82 -37.35 -8.91 -10.34
N GLN A 83 -37.26 -8.51 -9.06
CA GLN A 83 -35.97 -8.22 -8.42
C GLN A 83 -35.07 -9.46 -8.31
N GLU A 84 -35.64 -10.61 -7.96
CA GLU A 84 -34.91 -11.88 -7.89
C GLU A 84 -34.41 -12.32 -9.27
N ALA A 85 -35.22 -12.13 -10.32
CA ALA A 85 -34.81 -12.39 -11.70
C ALA A 85 -33.68 -11.45 -12.16
N GLU A 86 -33.75 -10.15 -11.82
CA GLU A 86 -32.66 -9.19 -12.09
C GLU A 86 -31.35 -9.59 -11.37
N GLU A 87 -31.43 -9.99 -10.09
CA GLU A 87 -30.26 -10.43 -9.32
C GLU A 87 -29.68 -11.75 -9.83
N ALA A 88 -30.53 -12.70 -10.22
CA ALA A 88 -30.09 -13.96 -10.82
C ALA A 88 -29.38 -13.74 -12.16
N ALA A 89 -29.91 -12.87 -13.02
CA ALA A 89 -29.29 -12.49 -14.29
C ALA A 89 -27.94 -11.78 -14.09
N LEU A 90 -27.83 -10.90 -13.09
CA LEU A 90 -26.55 -10.28 -12.69
C LEU A 90 -25.51 -11.32 -12.29
N ARG A 91 -25.86 -12.26 -11.40
CA ARG A 91 -24.95 -13.32 -10.96
C ARG A 91 -24.51 -14.23 -12.11
N GLN A 92 -25.36 -14.44 -13.10
CA GLN A 92 -25.04 -15.24 -14.27
C GLN A 92 -24.09 -14.50 -15.23
N ILE A 93 -24.32 -13.20 -15.45
CA ILE A 93 -23.39 -12.34 -16.21
C ILE A 93 -22.03 -12.29 -15.52
N GLU A 94 -21.98 -12.11 -14.20
CA GLU A 94 -20.72 -12.10 -13.44
C GLU A 94 -19.98 -13.45 -13.57
N ARG A 95 -20.68 -14.58 -13.53
CA ARG A 95 -20.08 -15.91 -13.70
C ARG A 95 -19.50 -16.10 -15.11
N GLU A 96 -20.26 -15.74 -16.14
CA GLU A 96 -19.82 -15.82 -17.55
C GLU A 96 -18.63 -14.88 -17.82
N GLN A 97 -18.66 -13.66 -17.28
CA GLN A 97 -17.54 -12.72 -17.38
C GLN A 97 -16.30 -13.25 -16.64
N ALA A 98 -16.47 -13.82 -15.45
CA ALA A 98 -15.37 -14.42 -14.70
C ALA A 98 -14.76 -15.62 -15.42
N GLU A 99 -15.57 -16.48 -16.04
CA GLU A 99 -15.09 -17.62 -16.85
C GLU A 99 -14.40 -17.16 -18.15
N ALA A 100 -14.95 -16.15 -18.83
CA ALA A 100 -14.33 -15.55 -20.01
C ALA A 100 -13.00 -14.85 -19.69
N LEU A 101 -12.86 -14.27 -18.50
CA LEU A 101 -11.61 -13.67 -18.02
C LEU A 101 -10.60 -14.75 -17.60
N LYS A 102 -11.02 -15.82 -16.89
CA LYS A 102 -10.16 -16.96 -16.54
C LYS A 102 -9.50 -17.61 -17.76
N ASN A 103 -10.22 -17.72 -18.87
CA ASN A 103 -9.70 -18.30 -20.10
C ASN A 103 -8.75 -17.38 -20.89
N LYS A 104 -8.62 -16.09 -20.52
CA LYS A 104 -7.87 -15.06 -21.27
C LYS A 104 -6.62 -14.54 -20.57
N LEU A 105 -6.29 -15.00 -19.37
CA LEU A 105 -5.25 -14.38 -18.55
C LEU A 105 -4.00 -15.26 -18.38
N PRO A 106 -2.88 -14.89 -19.03
CA PRO A 106 -1.56 -15.05 -18.46
C PRO A 106 -1.47 -14.13 -17.23
N ASP A 107 -1.54 -14.74 -16.05
CA ASP A 107 -1.51 -14.11 -14.73
C ASP A 107 -0.24 -13.27 -14.53
N PHE A 108 -0.28 -11.94 -14.70
CA PHE A 108 0.66 -11.06 -13.97
C PHE A 108 0.36 -9.54 -13.99
N TRP A 109 -0.34 -8.99 -14.98
CA TRP A 109 -0.28 -7.53 -15.25
C TRP A 109 -1.57 -6.73 -15.09
N LEU A 110 -2.68 -7.33 -14.67
CA LEU A 110 -3.91 -6.57 -14.38
C LEU A 110 -3.82 -5.93 -12.98
N PRO A 111 -3.94 -4.59 -12.85
CA PRO A 111 -3.96 -3.91 -11.55
C PRO A 111 -5.05 -4.37 -10.58
N SER A 112 -6.12 -4.99 -11.09
CA SER A 112 -7.19 -5.63 -10.31
C SER A 112 -6.75 -6.96 -9.67
N LEU A 113 -5.68 -7.57 -10.19
CA LEU A 113 -5.10 -8.84 -9.73
C LEU A 113 -3.68 -8.66 -9.17
N THR A 114 -3.10 -7.46 -9.21
CA THR A 114 -1.78 -7.22 -8.59
C THR A 114 -1.88 -7.39 -7.07
N PRO A 115 -1.11 -8.32 -6.46
CA PRO A 115 -1.17 -8.62 -5.03
C PRO A 115 -0.38 -7.58 -4.25
N THR A 116 -0.72 -6.30 -4.38
CA THR A 116 -0.05 -5.24 -3.64
C THR A 116 -1.04 -4.36 -2.89
N TYR A 117 -1.18 -4.73 -1.62
CA TYR A 117 -1.13 -3.84 -0.45
C TYR A 117 -2.40 -3.84 0.42
N THR A 118 -2.59 -4.89 1.23
CA THR A 118 -2.70 -4.80 2.70
C THR A 118 -2.36 -6.15 3.34
N THR A 119 -1.94 -6.13 4.61
CA THR A 119 -1.62 -7.31 5.44
C THR A 119 -2.87 -8.09 5.91
N SER A 120 -4.04 -7.86 5.32
CA SER A 120 -5.31 -8.47 5.72
C SER A 120 -6.31 -8.47 4.57
N GLY A 121 -6.10 -9.36 3.60
CA GLY A 121 -7.09 -9.71 2.58
C GLY A 121 -7.25 -8.72 1.40
N PRO A 122 -8.05 -9.12 0.39
CA PRO A 122 -8.38 -8.26 -0.74
C PRO A 122 -9.15 -7.03 -0.23
N PRO A 123 -8.82 -5.80 -0.68
CA PRO A 123 -9.60 -4.63 -0.30
C PRO A 123 -11.03 -4.79 -0.85
N SER A 124 -12.00 -4.95 0.05
CA SER A 124 -13.42 -5.08 -0.28
C SER A 124 -14.01 -3.78 -0.85
N SER A 125 -13.32 -2.64 -0.70
CA SER A 125 -13.75 -1.37 -1.25
C SER A 125 -12.57 -0.42 -1.54
N LEU A 126 -12.65 0.34 -2.63
CA LEU A 126 -11.73 1.44 -2.95
C LEU A 126 -11.82 2.62 -1.95
N LYS A 127 -12.69 2.55 -0.94
CA LYS A 127 -12.86 3.58 0.10
C LYS A 127 -11.89 3.39 1.27
N ASP A 128 -11.33 2.19 1.43
CA ASP A 128 -10.43 1.85 2.54
C ASP A 128 -8.94 2.12 2.24
N VAL A 129 -8.61 2.55 1.01
CA VAL A 129 -7.24 2.91 0.65
C VAL A 129 -6.88 4.28 1.23
N LYS A 130 -6.44 4.29 2.49
CA LYS A 130 -5.89 5.48 3.14
C LYS A 130 -4.57 5.83 2.44
N ILE A 131 -4.61 6.87 1.59
CA ILE A 131 -3.43 7.41 0.91
C ILE A 131 -2.54 8.12 1.93
N GLN A 132 -1.74 7.33 2.64
CA GLN A 132 -0.80 7.79 3.64
C GLN A 132 0.56 7.22 3.33
N THR A 133 1.57 8.08 3.27
CA THR A 133 2.96 7.64 3.14
C THR A 133 3.33 6.81 4.37
N THR A 134 3.67 5.54 4.18
CA THR A 134 4.08 4.64 5.26
C THR A 134 5.58 4.38 5.20
N CYS A 135 6.26 4.45 6.33
CA CYS A 135 7.64 4.00 6.47
C CYS A 135 7.68 2.45 6.49
N ARG A 136 8.43 1.86 5.55
CA ARG A 136 8.65 0.41 5.43
C ARG A 136 9.92 -0.08 6.12
N ALA A 137 10.76 0.84 6.60
CA ALA A 137 11.99 0.50 7.30
C ALA A 137 11.73 -0.11 8.69
N SER A 138 10.58 0.17 9.31
CA SER A 138 10.17 -0.46 10.56
C SER A 138 9.11 -1.53 10.30
N LYS A 139 9.19 -2.64 11.01
CA LYS A 139 8.13 -3.66 11.14
C LYS A 139 7.46 -3.47 12.51
N PRO A 140 6.17 -3.16 12.64
CA PRO A 140 5.18 -2.93 11.57
C PRO A 140 5.37 -1.59 10.85
N ALA A 141 4.87 -1.53 9.60
CA ALA A 141 4.86 -0.31 8.80
C ALA A 141 4.01 0.76 9.50
N HIS A 142 4.57 1.97 9.64
CA HIS A 142 3.91 3.06 10.35
C HIS A 142 3.72 4.28 9.45
N PRO A 143 2.72 5.13 9.73
CA PRO A 143 2.53 6.36 8.99
C PRO A 143 3.70 7.34 9.15
N LEU A 144 4.19 7.86 8.03
CA LEU A 144 5.21 8.90 7.96
C LEU A 144 4.57 10.23 7.55
N ALA A 145 4.87 11.30 8.28
CA ALA A 145 4.44 12.66 7.96
C ALA A 145 5.64 13.61 8.03
N LEU A 146 5.68 14.62 7.16
CA LEU A 146 6.79 15.60 7.13
C LEU A 146 6.98 16.32 8.48
N LYS A 147 5.90 16.55 9.22
CA LYS A 147 5.95 17.17 10.56
C LYS A 147 6.70 16.32 11.60
N ASN A 148 6.82 15.02 11.34
CA ASN A 148 7.49 14.08 12.22
C ASN A 148 8.94 13.83 11.80
N LEU A 149 9.40 14.44 10.70
CA LEU A 149 10.79 14.37 10.26
C LEU A 149 11.60 15.46 10.94
N ILE A 150 12.78 15.08 11.43
CA ILE A 150 13.71 15.96 12.11
C ILE A 150 14.96 16.02 11.24
N PRO A 151 15.51 17.22 10.96
CA PRO A 151 16.77 17.32 10.23
C PRO A 151 17.88 16.63 11.02
N VAL A 152 18.82 16.01 10.31
CA VAL A 152 19.98 15.35 10.90
C VAL A 152 21.21 16.10 10.42
N GLU A 153 21.92 16.73 11.33
CA GLU A 153 23.12 17.50 11.04
C GLU A 153 24.35 16.77 11.57
N PHE A 154 25.20 16.34 10.64
CA PHE A 154 26.48 15.73 10.96
C PHE A 154 27.54 16.82 11.01
N THR A 155 28.35 16.80 12.07
CA THR A 155 29.59 17.59 12.09
C THR A 155 30.58 16.91 11.16
N MET A 156 31.01 17.62 10.12
CA MET A 156 31.96 17.11 9.12
C MET A 156 33.38 17.55 9.48
N LEU A 157 34.37 16.68 9.26
CA LEU A 157 35.77 17.08 9.37
C LEU A 157 36.11 18.00 8.20
N SER A 158 36.27 19.30 8.45
CA SER A 158 36.81 20.23 7.46
C SER A 158 38.31 19.99 7.32
N ALA A 159 38.74 19.44 6.18
CA ALA A 159 40.08 19.70 5.71
C ALA A 159 40.19 21.22 5.50
N GLY A 160 40.97 21.90 6.34
CA GLY A 160 41.08 23.36 6.32
C GLY A 160 41.67 23.91 5.01
N PRO A 161 41.60 25.23 4.79
CA PRO A 161 42.18 25.87 3.61
C PRO A 161 43.70 25.74 3.65
N SER A 162 44.26 25.44 2.48
CA SER A 162 45.67 25.23 2.17
C SER A 162 46.61 26.26 2.82
N ARG A 163 47.68 25.78 3.47
CA ARG A 163 48.90 26.56 3.69
C ARG A 163 50.14 25.71 3.42
N SER A 164 50.97 26.22 2.49
CA SER A 164 52.38 25.95 2.16
C SER A 164 52.75 24.48 1.86
N GLY A 165 53.27 24.09 0.70
CA GLY A 165 54.08 24.80 -0.29
C GLY A 165 55.27 23.89 -0.59
N GLU A 166 55.29 23.26 -1.76
CA GLU A 166 56.49 22.94 -2.56
C GLU A 166 55.99 22.23 -3.85
N SER A 167 56.60 22.57 -4.97
CA SER A 167 56.16 22.51 -6.36
C SER A 167 56.37 21.17 -7.09
N ILE A 168 55.39 20.73 -7.91
CA ILE A 168 55.58 20.18 -9.29
C ILE A 168 54.27 20.39 -10.09
N PRO A 169 54.26 21.02 -11.30
CA PRO A 169 53.08 21.05 -12.16
C PRO A 169 53.14 19.90 -13.17
N ALA A 170 52.10 19.07 -13.20
CA ALA A 170 51.83 18.21 -14.35
C ALA A 170 50.37 18.44 -14.77
N GLU A 171 50.22 19.06 -15.93
CA GLU A 171 48.98 19.29 -16.66
C GLU A 171 48.26 17.97 -16.96
N GLY A 172 46.93 17.96 -16.84
CA GLY A 172 46.09 16.95 -17.49
C GLY A 172 44.89 16.46 -16.68
N ASP A 173 43.71 16.75 -17.22
CA ASP A 173 42.41 16.11 -16.98
C ASP A 173 41.54 16.63 -15.84
N SER A 174 40.75 17.66 -16.19
CA SER A 174 39.57 18.14 -15.48
C SER A 174 38.49 17.05 -15.40
N LYS A 175 38.59 16.18 -14.38
CA LYS A 175 37.45 15.42 -13.85
C LYS A 175 36.95 16.11 -12.57
N PRO A 176 35.64 16.34 -12.39
CA PRO A 176 35.14 16.76 -11.11
C PRO A 176 35.36 15.59 -10.13
N LYS A 177 36.44 15.65 -9.35
CA LYS A 177 36.61 14.81 -8.17
C LYS A 177 35.35 15.03 -7.34
N ARG A 178 34.60 13.94 -7.18
CA ARG A 178 33.53 13.82 -6.17
C ARG A 178 34.04 14.46 -4.89
N GLU A 179 33.21 15.35 -4.35
CA GLU A 179 33.29 15.91 -3.01
C GLU A 179 34.14 14.99 -2.11
N GLU A 180 35.39 15.42 -1.87
CA GLU A 180 36.34 14.67 -1.08
C GLU A 180 35.70 14.29 0.26
N GLU A 181 35.90 13.03 0.63
CA GLU A 181 35.29 12.29 1.73
C GLU A 181 35.36 13.07 3.06
N GLN A 182 34.41 13.96 3.26
CA GLN A 182 34.20 14.61 4.55
C GLN A 182 33.56 13.57 5.46
N ASN A 183 34.40 12.84 6.20
CA ASN A 183 33.90 11.82 7.09
C ASN A 183 33.17 12.49 8.27
N PRO A 184 31.91 12.09 8.55
CA PRO A 184 31.17 12.66 9.67
C PRO A 184 31.84 12.26 10.98
N MET A 185 31.90 13.17 11.95
CA MET A 185 32.58 12.99 13.23
C MET A 185 31.70 13.38 14.41
N CYS A 186 31.94 12.74 15.55
CA CYS A 186 31.30 13.12 16.81
C CYS A 186 31.85 14.47 17.29
N PRO A 187 31.02 15.47 17.61
CA PRO A 187 31.48 16.78 18.06
C PRO A 187 32.23 16.74 19.41
N SER A 188 31.95 15.74 20.27
CA SER A 188 32.58 15.65 21.59
C SER A 188 33.92 14.93 21.58
N CYS A 189 34.00 13.73 21.01
CA CYS A 189 35.21 12.91 21.03
C CYS A 189 35.99 12.92 19.73
N LYS A 190 35.51 13.65 18.71
CA LYS A 190 36.10 13.71 17.36
C LYS A 190 36.26 12.36 16.67
N LYS A 191 35.61 11.31 17.19
CA LYS A 191 35.60 9.98 16.59
C LYS A 191 34.76 9.99 15.32
N GLU A 192 35.29 9.38 14.27
CA GLU A 192 34.57 9.18 13.02
C GLU A 192 33.30 8.33 13.22
N LEU A 193 32.19 8.82 12.68
CA LEU A 193 30.88 8.19 12.74
C LEU A 193 30.69 7.29 11.52
N SER A 194 30.89 5.99 11.71
CA SER A 194 30.63 4.97 10.68
C SER A 194 29.47 4.07 11.07
N ASN A 195 28.98 3.24 10.15
CA ASN A 195 27.91 2.25 10.38
C ASN A 195 28.22 1.25 11.52
N SER A 196 29.48 1.13 11.93
CA SER A 196 29.90 0.30 13.07
C SER A 196 29.56 0.93 14.43
N VAL A 197 29.55 2.26 14.52
CA VAL A 197 29.35 3.01 15.76
C VAL A 197 27.86 3.33 15.92
N ARG A 198 27.31 3.05 17.11
CA ARG A 198 25.94 3.48 17.45
C ARG A 198 25.94 4.99 17.63
N ILE A 199 25.03 5.67 16.95
CA ILE A 199 24.90 7.12 16.95
C ILE A 199 23.50 7.53 17.42
N PHE A 200 23.43 8.68 18.07
CA PHE A 200 22.21 9.24 18.64
C PHE A 200 22.01 10.66 18.13
N LEU A 201 20.75 11.00 17.83
CA LEU A 201 20.30 12.31 17.43
C LEU A 201 19.60 12.99 18.60
N THR A 202 19.86 14.27 18.77
CA THR A 202 19.12 15.13 19.69
C THR A 202 18.02 15.89 18.95
N LYS A 203 16.74 15.60 19.23
CA LYS A 203 15.59 16.16 18.49
C LYS A 203 15.53 17.70 18.40
N PRO A 204 15.76 18.48 19.47
CA PRO A 204 15.54 19.93 19.44
C PRO A 204 16.69 20.72 18.78
N CYS A 205 17.83 20.09 18.50
CA CYS A 205 19.00 20.75 17.94
C CYS A 205 19.70 19.97 16.81
N SER A 206 19.14 18.85 16.37
CA SER A 206 19.61 18.06 15.21
C SER A 206 21.07 17.58 15.24
N HIS A 207 21.78 17.73 16.36
CA HIS A 207 23.16 17.28 16.49
C HIS A 207 23.23 15.78 16.73
N VAL A 208 24.19 15.13 16.04
CA VAL A 208 24.48 13.71 16.17
C VAL A 208 25.72 13.48 17.02
N THR A 209 25.61 12.57 17.99
CA THR A 209 26.70 12.15 18.88
C THR A 209 26.86 10.64 18.89
N CYS A 210 28.08 10.15 19.14
CA CYS A 210 28.29 8.71 19.31
C CYS A 210 27.71 8.21 20.64
N LYS A 211 27.48 6.90 20.75
CA LYS A 211 26.93 6.25 21.96
C LYS A 211 27.67 6.64 23.23
N THR A 212 29.00 6.54 23.21
CA THR A 212 29.82 6.80 24.41
C THR A 212 29.60 8.21 24.93
N CYS A 213 29.65 9.23 24.06
CA CYS A 213 29.42 10.63 24.46
C CYS A 213 27.97 10.90 24.84
N THR A 214 27.02 10.18 24.24
CA THR A 214 25.61 10.30 24.59
C THR A 214 25.37 9.78 26.02
N ASP A 215 25.95 8.63 26.35
CA ASP A 215 25.76 8.00 27.66
C ASP A 215 26.58 8.69 28.78
N THR A 216 27.77 9.24 28.47
CA THR A 216 28.63 9.90 29.48
C THR A 216 28.36 11.39 29.66
N LEU A 217 27.99 12.13 28.60
CA LEU A 217 27.86 13.59 28.64
C LEU A 217 26.40 14.02 28.52
N VAL A 218 25.68 13.53 27.50
CA VAL A 218 24.33 14.04 27.15
C VAL A 218 23.25 13.57 28.13
N ARG A 219 23.22 12.27 28.46
CA ARG A 219 22.20 11.71 29.37
C ARG A 219 22.32 12.20 30.81
N PRO A 220 23.53 12.26 31.43
CA PRO A 220 23.66 12.74 32.81
C PRO A 220 23.40 14.24 32.93
N ALA A 221 23.86 15.04 31.97
CA ALA A 221 23.66 16.49 31.98
C ALA A 221 22.27 16.93 31.50
N LYS A 222 21.51 16.04 30.84
CA LYS A 222 20.22 16.34 30.19
C LYS A 222 20.31 17.58 29.28
N GLN A 223 21.44 17.71 28.58
CA GLN A 223 21.80 18.90 27.81
C GLN A 223 22.62 18.53 26.58
N CYS A 224 22.47 19.27 25.49
CA CYS A 224 23.22 19.05 24.26
C CYS A 224 24.66 19.59 24.39
N VAL A 225 25.65 18.78 24.04
CA VAL A 225 27.10 19.10 24.08
C VAL A 225 27.58 20.16 23.08
N VAL A 226 26.77 20.55 22.09
CA VAL A 226 27.17 21.52 21.04
C VAL A 226 26.54 22.89 21.25
N CYS A 227 25.29 22.92 21.71
CA CYS A 227 24.47 24.14 21.75
C CYS A 227 23.79 24.36 23.09
N ASP A 228 24.12 23.54 24.10
CA ASP A 228 23.67 23.71 25.48
C ASP A 228 22.15 23.73 25.68
N LYS A 229 21.35 23.29 24.71
CA LYS A 229 19.90 23.15 24.85
C LYS A 229 19.55 22.04 25.83
N GLN A 230 18.58 22.29 26.71
CA GLN A 230 18.01 21.29 27.61
C GLN A 230 17.28 20.19 26.83
N LEU A 231 17.49 18.93 27.24
CA LEU A 231 16.98 17.74 26.58
C LEU A 231 16.15 16.90 27.54
N GLY A 232 14.98 16.45 27.09
CA GLY A 232 14.26 15.36 27.75
C GLY A 232 14.81 13.99 27.36
N GLU A 233 14.50 12.96 28.15
CA GLU A 233 14.89 11.57 27.84
C GLU A 233 14.32 11.08 26.50
N LYS A 234 13.13 11.58 26.12
CA LYS A 234 12.45 11.26 24.84
C LYS A 234 13.03 12.00 23.63
N ASP A 235 13.92 12.96 23.86
CA ASP A 235 14.54 13.78 22.82
C ASP A 235 15.85 13.20 22.30
N ILE A 236 16.32 12.12 22.92
CA ILE A 236 17.50 11.37 22.50
C ILE A 236 17.02 10.16 21.69
N VAL A 237 17.28 10.17 20.38
CA VAL A 237 16.84 9.12 19.45
C VAL A 237 18.04 8.33 18.95
N GLU A 238 18.02 7.02 19.09
CA GLU A 238 19.00 6.16 18.44
C GLU A 238 18.70 6.07 16.94
N LEU A 239 19.69 6.37 16.09
CA LEU A 239 19.55 6.12 14.65
C LEU A 239 19.76 4.63 14.40
N LYS A 240 18.76 3.99 13.80
CA LYS A 240 18.88 2.60 13.37
C LYS A 240 19.80 2.53 12.16
N ARG A 241 20.81 1.65 12.25
CA ARG A 241 21.66 1.28 11.13
C ARG A 241 20.93 0.24 10.28
N GLU A 242 20.79 0.53 9.00
CA GLU A 242 20.29 -0.38 7.99
C GLU A 242 21.42 -0.59 6.98
N GLY A 243 21.62 -1.84 6.55
CA GLY A 243 22.61 -2.16 5.53
C GLY A 243 22.12 -3.35 4.72
N THR A 244 22.02 -3.19 3.40
CA THR A 244 21.68 -4.28 2.49
C THR A 244 22.96 -5.02 2.13
N GLY A 245 23.44 -5.90 3.00
CA GLY A 245 24.62 -6.72 2.73
C GLY A 245 25.04 -7.59 3.91
N PHE A 246 25.83 -8.64 3.64
CA PHE A 246 26.35 -9.58 4.65
C PHE A 246 27.20 -8.90 5.75
N ALA A 247 27.81 -7.75 5.43
CA ALA A 247 28.59 -6.92 6.36
C ALA A 247 27.80 -5.71 6.92
N GLY A 248 26.53 -5.53 6.52
CA GLY A 248 25.68 -4.48 7.06
C GLY A 248 25.15 -4.91 8.41
N GLY A 249 25.57 -4.25 9.50
CA GLY A 249 25.13 -4.57 10.87
C GLY A 249 23.64 -4.31 11.18
N GLY A 250 22.78 -4.33 10.17
CA GLY A 250 21.33 -4.32 10.28
C GLY A 250 20.76 -5.71 10.62
N LEU A 251 19.49 -5.74 11.02
CA LEU A 251 18.72 -6.96 11.30
C LEU A 251 18.37 -7.68 9.98
N ALA A 252 19.36 -8.21 9.27
CA ALA A 252 19.15 -9.04 8.10
C ALA A 252 18.79 -10.47 8.54
N GLU A 253 17.59 -10.64 9.07
CA GLU A 253 17.04 -11.97 9.39
C GLU A 253 16.49 -12.59 8.11
N THR A 254 17.14 -13.65 7.61
CA THR A 254 16.56 -14.51 6.58
C THR A 254 15.75 -15.61 7.26
N THR A 255 14.43 -15.45 7.29
CA THR A 255 13.53 -16.52 7.74
C THR A 255 13.22 -17.42 6.55
N LYS A 256 13.92 -18.57 6.45
CA LYS A 256 13.52 -19.64 5.54
C LYS A 256 12.33 -20.39 6.15
N THR A 257 11.11 -20.08 5.70
CA THR A 257 9.96 -20.97 5.91
C THR A 257 10.05 -22.12 4.91
N GLY A 258 10.76 -23.18 5.28
CA GLY A 258 10.79 -24.43 4.52
C GLY A 258 9.63 -25.34 4.89
N VAL A 259 9.08 -26.04 3.92
CA VAL A 259 8.14 -27.16 4.16
C VAL A 259 8.97 -28.29 4.77
N ALA A 260 8.64 -28.71 5.99
CA ALA A 260 9.29 -29.83 6.63
C ALA A 260 9.15 -31.07 5.73
N PHE A 261 10.28 -31.73 5.47
CA PHE A 261 10.32 -33.05 4.83
C PHE A 261 9.31 -33.97 5.53
N GLN A 262 8.24 -34.34 4.82
CA GLN A 262 7.47 -35.53 5.13
C GLN A 262 8.20 -36.70 4.45
N GLY A 263 8.96 -37.44 5.26
CA GLY A 263 9.38 -38.81 4.94
C GLY A 263 8.39 -39.80 5.54
#